data_AF-A0A074VN91-F1
#
_entry.id   AF-A0A074VN91-F1
#
_cell.length_a   1.000
_cell.length_b   1.000
_cell.length_c   1.000
_cell.angle_alpha   90.00
_cell.angle_beta   90.00
_cell.angle_gamma   90.00
#
_symmetry.space_group_name_H-M   'P 1'
#
loop_
_entity.id
_entity.type
_entity.pdbx_description
1 polymer ?
#
loop_
_entity_poly.entity_id
_entity_poly.type
_entity_poly.pdbx_seq_one_letter_code
_entity_poly.pdbx_strand_id
1 'polypeptide(L)'
;MPTIFRLTSLIPPSINTRFYTPQPLASLWSGIAAFSSTRHAAITRAAREQESEEARAARLERRREYRKAHRAKESEEAREARLERQREYYREWTRGARARDSEEARAAEAQRREHKKQYNFEYKRNPDKQAKHAEHNRKNHLKNRDKSILHIRRLRAEHLRLRRANGLASFIRGSKRWAQENWSWPTHQVVLTAARIDRHCTSCNQIRRLNLWWKEKHPPQGLETEPPHDRYMCNSCFANSWELVVPEGSIEKLPPLLTSPDHPPPSRLKDTKAQ
;
A
#
# COMPACT_ATOMS: atom_id res chain seq x y z
N MET A 1 44.69 58.12 1.50
CA MET A 1 44.76 58.67 2.87
C MET A 1 43.34 58.92 3.35
N PRO A 2 43.00 58.51 4.58
CA PRO A 2 41.66 58.09 4.97
C PRO A 2 40.85 59.22 5.62
N THR A 3 39.52 59.13 5.53
CA THR A 3 38.65 59.82 6.49
C THR A 3 37.66 58.82 7.08
N ILE A 4 37.96 58.46 8.31
CA ILE A 4 37.19 57.63 9.22
C ILE A 4 36.05 58.50 9.77
N PHE A 5 34.80 58.04 9.65
CA PHE A 5 33.72 58.49 10.51
C PHE A 5 33.16 57.29 11.27
N ARG A 6 33.47 57.26 12.58
CA ARG A 6 32.77 56.49 13.60
C ARG A 6 31.51 57.26 13.99
N LEU A 7 30.37 56.59 14.06
CA LEU A 7 29.29 56.93 14.98
C LEU A 7 28.63 55.64 15.51
N THR A 8 28.94 55.39 16.78
CA THR A 8 28.12 54.83 17.89
C THR A 8 26.71 54.34 17.52
N SER A 9 26.42 53.04 17.71
CA SER A 9 25.82 52.46 18.94
C SER A 9 24.36 52.87 19.17
N LEU A 10 23.44 51.90 19.07
CA LEU A 10 22.36 51.67 20.04
C LEU A 10 21.82 50.24 19.83
N ILE A 11 22.26 49.35 20.72
CA ILE A 11 21.77 47.98 20.87
C ILE A 11 20.55 48.02 21.81
N PRO A 12 19.36 47.56 21.42
CA PRO A 12 18.30 47.31 22.38
C PRO A 12 18.50 45.96 23.11
N PRO A 13 18.19 45.90 24.41
CA PRO A 13 18.52 44.77 25.28
C PRO A 13 17.65 43.53 25.06
N SER A 14 18.28 42.40 25.38
CA SER A 14 17.75 41.04 25.46
C SER A 14 16.45 40.93 26.26
N ILE A 15 15.38 40.45 25.62
CA ILE A 15 14.22 39.95 26.34
C ILE A 15 14.46 38.48 26.66
N ASN A 16 14.53 38.25 27.97
CA ASN A 16 14.79 37.01 28.66
C ASN A 16 13.53 36.13 28.64
N THR A 17 13.41 35.21 27.67
CA THR A 17 12.35 34.19 27.67
C THR A 17 12.77 33.02 28.55
N ARG A 18 12.30 33.07 29.80
CA ARG A 18 12.39 31.98 30.77
C ARG A 18 11.82 30.69 30.17
N PHE A 19 12.62 29.64 30.29
CA PHE A 19 12.24 28.25 30.12
C PHE A 19 11.06 27.92 31.03
N TYR A 20 9.90 27.63 30.45
CA TYR A 20 8.85 26.86 31.11
C TYR A 20 8.96 25.42 30.60
N THR A 21 9.52 24.56 31.46
CA THR A 21 9.39 23.12 31.34
C THR A 21 8.09 22.70 32.04
N PRO A 22 7.08 22.15 31.34
CA PRO A 22 6.06 21.39 32.02
C PRO A 22 6.59 19.97 32.27
N GLN A 23 6.67 19.59 33.54
CA GLN A 23 6.83 18.20 33.94
C GLN A 23 5.68 17.34 33.40
N PRO A 24 5.93 16.06 33.08
CA PRO A 24 4.89 15.15 32.59
C PRO A 24 4.02 14.68 33.76
N LEU A 25 2.76 15.13 33.79
CA LEU A 25 1.74 14.42 34.54
C LEU A 25 1.45 13.11 33.81
N ALA A 26 1.90 12.02 34.42
CA ALA A 26 1.43 10.68 34.15
C ALA A 26 -0.11 10.68 34.25
N SER A 27 -0.78 10.49 33.12
CA SER A 27 -2.20 10.13 33.09
C SER A 27 -2.36 8.81 32.35
N LEU A 28 -2.71 7.82 33.17
CA LEU A 28 -3.28 6.53 32.80
C LEU A 28 -4.50 6.74 31.91
N TRP A 29 -4.36 6.54 30.60
CA TRP A 29 -5.46 6.18 29.72
C TRP A 29 -5.04 4.98 28.87
N SER A 30 -5.32 3.81 29.43
CA SER A 30 -5.39 2.55 28.72
C SER A 30 -6.45 2.64 27.61
N GLY A 31 -6.07 2.22 26.40
CA GLY A 31 -6.96 1.51 25.50
C GLY A 31 -8.07 2.29 24.81
N ILE A 32 -7.71 3.17 23.86
CA ILE A 32 -8.55 3.36 22.67
C ILE A 32 -7.76 2.82 21.49
N ALA A 33 -8.09 1.60 21.09
CA ALA A 33 -7.63 1.05 19.82
C ALA A 33 -8.00 2.03 18.72
N ALA A 34 -6.98 2.56 18.04
CA ALA A 34 -7.15 3.31 16.80
C ALA A 34 -7.78 2.35 15.77
N PHE A 35 -9.11 2.32 15.72
CA PHE A 35 -9.87 1.59 14.72
C PHE A 35 -9.46 2.14 13.35
N SER A 36 -8.70 1.35 12.59
CA SER A 36 -8.16 1.73 11.30
C SER A 36 -9.31 2.01 10.31
N SER A 37 -9.72 3.28 10.22
CA SER A 37 -10.73 3.83 9.30
C SER A 37 -10.56 3.33 7.86
N THR A 38 -9.32 3.09 7.43
CA THR A 38 -8.97 2.59 6.08
C THR A 38 -9.35 1.13 5.82
N ARG A 39 -9.26 0.21 6.79
CA ARG A 39 -9.67 -1.20 6.59
C ARG A 39 -11.19 -1.35 6.57
N HIS A 40 -11.89 -0.67 7.47
CA HIS A 40 -13.37 -0.69 7.48
C HIS A 40 -13.95 -0.06 6.20
N ALA A 41 -13.35 1.03 5.71
CA ALA A 41 -13.74 1.64 4.45
C ALA A 41 -13.44 0.77 3.21
N ALA A 42 -12.41 -0.07 3.25
CA ALA A 42 -12.08 -0.99 2.16
C ALA A 42 -13.00 -2.22 2.13
N ILE A 43 -13.27 -2.82 3.30
CA ILE A 43 -14.19 -3.96 3.44
C ILE A 43 -15.61 -3.56 3.00
N THR A 44 -16.07 -2.36 3.36
CA THR A 44 -17.38 -1.85 2.92
C THR A 44 -17.44 -1.46 1.45
N ARG A 45 -16.32 -1.26 0.75
CA ARG A 45 -16.30 -1.08 -0.71
C ARG A 45 -16.35 -2.40 -1.44
N ALA A 46 -15.49 -3.36 -1.05
CA ALA A 46 -15.46 -4.69 -1.65
C ALA A 46 -16.80 -5.42 -1.51
N ALA A 47 -17.47 -5.30 -0.36
CA ALA A 47 -18.81 -5.87 -0.16
C ALA A 47 -19.89 -5.19 -1.04
N ARG A 48 -19.75 -3.89 -1.35
CA ARG A 48 -20.67 -3.16 -2.25
C ARG A 48 -20.41 -3.46 -3.72
N GLU A 49 -19.20 -3.85 -4.08
CA GLU A 49 -18.85 -4.27 -5.44
C GLU A 49 -19.37 -5.68 -5.76
N GLN A 50 -19.59 -6.50 -4.73
CA GLN A 50 -20.18 -7.84 -4.83
C GLN A 50 -21.70 -7.87 -4.57
N GLU A 51 -22.33 -6.72 -4.26
CA GLU A 51 -23.79 -6.64 -4.08
C GLU A 51 -24.49 -6.93 -5.42
N SER A 52 -25.52 -7.79 -5.39
CA SER A 52 -26.45 -7.91 -6.52
C SER A 52 -27.17 -6.57 -6.77
N GLU A 53 -27.65 -6.34 -8.00
CA GLU A 53 -28.37 -5.12 -8.33
C GLU A 53 -29.61 -4.92 -7.45
N GLU A 54 -30.32 -6.01 -7.15
CA GLU A 54 -31.47 -6.02 -6.23
C GLU A 54 -31.07 -5.64 -4.79
N ALA A 55 -29.98 -6.19 -4.27
CA ALA A 55 -29.47 -5.86 -2.94
C ALA A 55 -29.02 -4.39 -2.86
N ARG A 56 -28.37 -3.89 -3.93
CA ARG A 56 -27.97 -2.48 -4.06
C ARG A 56 -29.20 -1.57 -4.12
N ALA A 57 -30.22 -1.93 -4.88
CA ALA A 57 -31.47 -1.19 -4.99
C ALA A 57 -32.19 -1.13 -3.63
N ALA A 58 -32.34 -2.27 -2.95
CA ALA A 58 -32.95 -2.34 -1.63
C ALA A 58 -32.19 -1.50 -0.58
N ARG A 59 -30.84 -1.49 -0.61
CA ARG A 59 -30.03 -0.64 0.27
C ARG A 59 -30.20 0.85 -0.03
N LEU A 60 -30.28 1.23 -1.31
CA LEU A 60 -30.50 2.61 -1.71
C LEU A 60 -31.91 3.08 -1.32
N GLU A 61 -32.91 2.21 -1.43
CA GLU A 61 -34.29 2.52 -1.04
C GLU A 61 -34.41 2.71 0.47
N ARG A 62 -33.87 1.79 1.28
CA ARG A 62 -33.76 1.98 2.75
C ARG A 62 -33.07 3.30 3.12
N ARG A 63 -32.05 3.70 2.37
CA ARG A 63 -31.34 4.98 2.59
C ARG A 63 -32.22 6.18 2.22
N ARG A 64 -33.07 6.08 1.19
CA ARG A 64 -34.03 7.12 0.82
C ARG A 64 -35.13 7.25 1.87
N GLU A 65 -35.71 6.13 2.30
CA GLU A 65 -36.71 6.07 3.36
C GLU A 65 -36.17 6.66 4.67
N TYR A 66 -34.97 6.27 5.09
CA TYR A 66 -34.30 6.84 6.26
C TYR A 66 -34.16 8.36 6.14
N ARG A 67 -33.67 8.86 4.99
CA ARG A 67 -33.53 10.31 4.77
C ARG A 67 -34.88 11.03 4.76
N LYS A 68 -35.93 10.41 4.20
CA LYS A 68 -37.29 10.96 4.18
C LYS A 68 -37.85 11.05 5.60
N ALA A 69 -37.76 9.97 6.38
CA ALA A 69 -38.20 9.94 7.78
C ALA A 69 -37.41 10.93 8.65
N HIS A 70 -36.08 11.01 8.45
CA HIS A 70 -35.24 11.96 9.18
C HIS A 70 -35.56 13.42 8.83
N ARG A 71 -35.91 13.71 7.56
CA ARG A 71 -36.37 15.06 7.15
C ARG A 71 -37.76 15.39 7.69
N ALA A 72 -38.65 14.39 7.79
CA ALA A 72 -39.98 14.59 8.34
C ALA A 72 -39.96 14.91 9.85
N LYS A 73 -38.91 14.48 10.55
CA LYS A 73 -38.68 14.77 11.99
C LYS A 73 -37.77 15.99 12.22
N GLU A 74 -37.32 16.65 11.15
CA GLU A 74 -36.42 17.81 11.25
C GLU A 74 -37.19 19.00 11.82
N SER A 75 -36.64 19.70 12.82
CA SER A 75 -37.22 20.96 13.29
C SER A 75 -37.15 22.02 12.19
N GLU A 76 -38.01 23.03 12.27
CA GLU A 76 -38.01 24.14 11.32
C GLU A 76 -36.65 24.85 11.24
N GLU A 77 -36.03 25.11 12.39
CA GLU A 77 -34.69 25.70 12.48
C GLU A 77 -33.61 24.81 11.82
N ALA A 78 -33.64 23.49 12.04
CA ALA A 78 -32.70 22.57 11.42
C ALA A 78 -32.90 22.48 9.90
N ARG A 79 -34.16 22.55 9.44
CA ARG A 79 -34.54 22.55 8.03
C ARG A 79 -34.01 23.80 7.33
N GLU A 80 -34.19 24.97 7.94
CA GLU A 80 -33.66 26.25 7.43
C GLU A 80 -32.14 26.25 7.39
N ALA A 81 -31.46 25.82 8.47
CA ALA A 81 -30.00 25.73 8.50
C ALA A 81 -29.46 24.78 7.41
N ARG A 82 -30.15 23.67 7.12
CA ARG A 82 -29.78 22.76 6.02
C ARG A 82 -29.97 23.40 4.65
N LEU A 83 -31.09 24.12 4.45
CA LEU A 83 -31.37 24.81 3.19
C LEU A 83 -30.39 25.97 2.97
N GLU A 84 -29.99 26.70 4.01
CA GLU A 84 -29.01 27.78 3.90
C GLU A 84 -27.63 27.24 3.54
N ARG A 85 -27.16 26.17 4.20
CA ARG A 85 -25.93 25.47 3.77
C ARG A 85 -25.98 25.02 2.32
N GLN A 86 -27.15 24.54 1.86
CA GLN A 86 -27.33 24.14 0.46
C GLN A 86 -27.25 25.34 -0.49
N ARG A 87 -27.88 26.47 -0.15
CA ARG A 87 -27.82 27.72 -0.93
C ARG A 87 -26.40 28.28 -0.98
N GLU A 88 -25.70 28.29 0.15
CA GLU A 88 -24.31 28.73 0.25
C GLU A 88 -23.39 27.89 -0.63
N TYR A 89 -23.52 26.56 -0.57
CA TYR A 89 -22.80 25.64 -1.45
C TYR A 89 -23.03 25.97 -2.94
N TYR A 90 -24.29 26.21 -3.35
CA TYR A 90 -24.58 26.58 -4.73
C TYR A 90 -23.99 27.95 -5.09
N ARG A 91 -24.06 28.94 -4.19
CA ARG A 91 -23.45 30.27 -4.40
C ARG A 91 -21.93 30.15 -4.59
N GLU A 92 -21.25 29.37 -3.76
CA GLU A 92 -19.81 29.08 -3.91
C GLU A 92 -19.49 28.36 -5.20
N TRP A 93 -20.24 27.32 -5.53
CA TRP A 93 -20.03 26.57 -6.76
C TRP A 93 -20.21 27.47 -8.00
N THR A 94 -21.25 28.32 -8.02
CA THR A 94 -21.49 29.27 -9.09
C THR A 94 -20.42 30.37 -9.15
N ARG A 95 -19.95 30.89 -7.99
CA ARG A 95 -18.81 31.83 -7.95
C ARG A 95 -17.56 31.20 -8.54
N GLY A 96 -17.24 29.96 -8.15
CA GLY A 96 -16.10 29.22 -8.69
C GLY A 96 -16.24 28.90 -10.17
N ALA A 97 -17.45 28.58 -10.65
CA ALA A 97 -17.71 28.37 -12.08
C ALA A 97 -17.52 29.67 -12.87
N ARG A 98 -18.11 30.79 -12.43
CA ARG A 98 -17.94 32.11 -13.04
C ARG A 98 -16.49 32.59 -13.00
N ALA A 99 -15.74 32.29 -11.95
CA ALA A 99 -14.31 32.61 -11.87
C ALA A 99 -13.48 31.79 -12.87
N ARG A 100 -13.81 30.50 -13.08
CA ARG A 100 -13.18 29.66 -14.12
C ARG A 100 -13.56 30.09 -15.53
N ASP A 101 -14.78 30.58 -15.73
CA ASP A 101 -15.28 31.08 -17.01
C ASP A 101 -14.97 32.58 -17.22
N SER A 102 -14.34 33.22 -16.23
CA SER A 102 -13.92 34.60 -16.32
C SER A 102 -13.01 34.79 -17.54
N GLU A 103 -13.07 35.96 -18.15
CA GLU A 103 -12.24 36.29 -19.29
C GLU A 103 -10.74 36.16 -18.96
N GLU A 104 -10.35 36.54 -17.75
CA GLU A 104 -8.99 36.38 -17.24
C GLU A 104 -8.57 34.90 -17.14
N ALA A 105 -9.42 34.02 -16.61
CA ALA A 105 -9.11 32.59 -16.54
C ALA A 105 -9.03 31.95 -17.94
N ARG A 106 -9.91 32.37 -18.86
CA ARG A 106 -9.85 31.94 -20.28
C ARG A 106 -8.59 32.45 -20.97
N ALA A 107 -8.18 33.69 -20.73
CA ALA A 107 -6.96 34.28 -21.27
C ALA A 107 -5.70 33.59 -20.71
N ALA A 108 -5.64 33.35 -19.40
CA ALA A 108 -4.54 32.62 -18.76
C ALA A 108 -4.43 31.17 -19.28
N GLU A 109 -5.57 30.50 -19.48
CA GLU A 109 -5.60 29.17 -20.08
C GLU A 109 -5.17 29.19 -21.55
N ALA A 110 -5.59 30.20 -22.33
CA ALA A 110 -5.13 30.38 -23.71
C ALA A 110 -3.61 30.60 -23.78
N GLN A 111 -3.05 31.44 -22.89
CA GLN A 111 -1.60 31.65 -22.78
C GLN A 111 -0.87 30.36 -22.41
N ARG A 112 -1.37 29.58 -21.43
CA ARG A 112 -0.79 28.27 -21.08
C ARG A 112 -0.80 27.31 -22.27
N ARG A 113 -1.89 27.28 -23.04
CA ARG A 113 -1.99 26.44 -24.25
C ARG A 113 -1.00 26.88 -25.31
N GLU A 114 -0.85 28.18 -25.54
CA GLU A 114 0.08 28.71 -26.52
C GLU A 114 1.53 28.44 -26.12
N HIS A 115 1.90 28.71 -24.86
CA HIS A 115 3.20 28.35 -24.31
C HIS A 115 3.48 26.84 -24.45
N LYS A 116 2.50 25.98 -24.19
CA LYS A 116 2.64 24.53 -24.37
C LYS A 116 2.86 24.15 -25.84
N LYS A 117 2.15 24.79 -26.78
CA LYS A 117 2.38 24.57 -28.23
C LYS A 117 3.78 24.98 -28.63
N GLN A 118 4.23 26.17 -28.22
CA GLN A 118 5.58 26.67 -28.48
C GLN A 118 6.64 25.73 -27.90
N TYR A 119 6.51 25.34 -26.63
CA TYR A 119 7.40 24.37 -26.00
C TYR A 119 7.45 23.04 -26.76
N ASN A 120 6.29 22.49 -27.15
CA ASN A 120 6.22 21.24 -27.90
C ASN A 120 6.85 21.36 -29.29
N PHE A 121 6.65 22.50 -29.95
CA PHE A 121 7.22 22.79 -31.25
C PHE A 121 8.74 22.88 -31.18
N GLU A 122 9.29 23.64 -30.23
CA GLU A 122 10.72 23.71 -29.96
C GLU A 122 11.29 22.34 -29.59
N TYR A 123 10.61 21.60 -28.72
CA TYR A 123 11.02 20.27 -28.32
C TYR A 123 11.13 19.33 -29.53
N LYS A 124 10.15 19.34 -30.44
CA LYS A 124 10.17 18.49 -31.64
C LYS A 124 11.28 18.87 -32.63
N ARG A 125 11.61 20.16 -32.76
CA ARG A 125 12.62 20.64 -33.72
C ARG A 125 14.05 20.62 -33.18
N ASN A 126 14.24 20.61 -31.87
CA ASN A 126 15.56 20.70 -31.25
C ASN A 126 16.01 19.33 -30.72
N PRO A 127 16.92 18.61 -31.42
CA PRO A 127 17.39 17.29 -30.99
C PRO A 127 18.15 17.34 -29.65
N ASP A 128 18.88 18.41 -29.36
CA ASP A 128 19.60 18.56 -28.08
C ASP A 128 18.64 18.65 -26.90
N LYS A 129 17.51 19.35 -27.09
CA LYS A 129 16.44 19.45 -26.07
C LYS A 129 15.80 18.08 -25.82
N GLN A 130 15.61 17.27 -26.86
CA GLN A 130 15.12 15.89 -26.73
C GLN A 130 16.13 15.00 -26.00
N ALA A 131 17.41 15.07 -26.37
CA ALA A 131 18.48 14.29 -25.75
C ALA A 131 18.59 14.60 -24.25
N LYS A 132 18.59 15.88 -23.86
CA LYS A 132 18.58 16.30 -22.45
C LYS A 132 17.36 15.79 -21.69
N HIS A 133 16.17 15.85 -22.29
CA HIS A 133 14.95 15.34 -21.65
C HIS A 133 14.98 13.81 -21.51
N ALA A 134 15.48 13.09 -22.52
CA ALA A 134 15.65 11.65 -22.46
C ALA A 134 16.65 11.24 -21.37
N GLU A 135 17.77 11.95 -21.25
CA GLU A 135 18.77 11.75 -20.20
C GLU A 135 18.17 12.01 -18.81
N HIS A 136 17.43 13.11 -18.63
CA HIS A 136 16.74 13.43 -17.39
C HIS A 136 15.73 12.34 -17.00
N ASN A 137 14.91 11.91 -17.96
CA ASN A 137 13.95 10.82 -17.75
C ASN A 137 14.64 9.52 -17.37
N ARG A 138 15.76 9.18 -18.02
CA ARG A 138 16.56 8.00 -17.70
C ARG A 138 17.13 8.08 -16.28
N LYS A 139 17.71 9.22 -15.89
CA LYS A 139 18.21 9.46 -14.52
C LYS A 139 17.10 9.33 -13.48
N ASN A 140 15.93 9.93 -13.73
CA ASN A 140 14.78 9.80 -12.84
C ASN A 140 14.26 8.37 -12.76
N HIS A 141 14.19 7.67 -13.89
CA HIS A 141 13.79 6.27 -13.93
C HIS A 141 14.73 5.40 -13.09
N LEU A 142 16.04 5.55 -13.24
CA LEU A 142 17.04 4.83 -12.45
C LEU A 142 16.92 5.16 -10.95
N LYS A 143 16.81 6.45 -10.59
CA LYS A 143 16.60 6.89 -9.20
C LYS A 143 15.34 6.27 -8.58
N ASN A 144 14.24 6.26 -9.32
CA ASN A 144 12.97 5.69 -8.85
C ASN A 144 13.04 4.15 -8.78
N ARG A 145 13.75 3.51 -9.71
CA ARG A 145 14.02 2.08 -9.69
C ARG A 145 14.81 1.70 -8.43
N ASP A 146 15.86 2.44 -8.11
CA ASP A 146 16.71 2.16 -6.94
C ASP A 146 15.95 2.40 -5.64
N LYS A 147 15.15 3.47 -5.56
CA LYS A 147 14.21 3.69 -4.44
C LYS A 147 13.23 2.54 -4.28
N SER A 148 12.64 2.05 -5.37
CA SER A 148 11.71 0.92 -5.36
C SER A 148 12.39 -0.38 -4.90
N ILE A 149 13.60 -0.66 -5.39
CA ILE A 149 14.40 -1.82 -4.97
C ILE A 149 14.72 -1.74 -3.47
N LEU A 150 15.15 -0.57 -2.97
CA LEU A 150 15.42 -0.36 -1.55
C LEU A 150 14.16 -0.54 -0.70
N HIS A 151 13.03 0.01 -1.15
CA HIS A 151 11.75 -0.16 -0.48
C HIS A 151 11.34 -1.64 -0.40
N ILE A 152 11.42 -2.38 -1.51
CA ILE A 152 11.14 -3.82 -1.53
C ILE A 152 12.10 -4.60 -0.62
N ARG A 153 13.40 -4.26 -0.60
CA ARG A 153 14.39 -4.87 0.30
C ARG A 153 14.04 -4.61 1.77
N ARG A 154 13.67 -3.38 2.12
CA ARG A 154 13.23 -3.01 3.46
C ARG A 154 11.98 -3.79 3.87
N LEU A 155 10.96 -3.81 3.03
CA LEU A 155 9.75 -4.61 3.27
C LEU A 155 10.09 -6.10 3.51
N ARG A 156 10.99 -6.66 2.70
CA ARG A 156 11.45 -8.05 2.86
C ARG A 156 12.27 -8.25 4.13
N ALA A 157 12.98 -7.24 4.63
CA ALA A 157 13.76 -7.33 5.86
C ALA A 157 12.87 -7.20 7.11
N GLU A 158 11.83 -6.38 7.07
CA GLU A 158 10.97 -6.05 8.21
C GLU A 158 9.77 -6.99 8.37
N HIS A 159 9.14 -7.41 7.27
CA HIS A 159 7.95 -8.26 7.35
C HIS A 159 8.29 -9.75 7.43
N LEU A 160 8.02 -10.36 8.58
CA LEU A 160 8.18 -11.80 8.83
C LEU A 160 7.54 -12.65 7.72
N ARG A 161 6.34 -12.27 7.29
CA ARG A 161 5.59 -12.97 6.24
C ARG A 161 6.40 -13.13 4.95
N LEU A 162 7.07 -12.06 4.54
CA LEU A 162 7.89 -12.04 3.33
C LEU A 162 9.22 -12.75 3.54
N ARG A 163 9.81 -12.60 4.72
CA ARG A 163 11.03 -13.31 5.11
C ARG A 163 10.86 -14.82 5.04
N ARG A 164 9.81 -15.37 5.65
CA ARG A 164 9.50 -16.81 5.62
C ARG A 164 9.26 -17.31 4.20
N ALA A 165 8.42 -16.63 3.44
CA ALA A 165 8.14 -16.99 2.06
C ALA A 165 9.41 -17.00 1.19
N ASN A 166 10.27 -15.99 1.31
CA ASN A 166 11.51 -15.93 0.55
C ASN A 166 12.53 -16.96 1.03
N GLY A 167 12.66 -17.15 2.35
CA GLY A 167 13.56 -18.13 2.95
C GLY A 167 13.22 -19.55 2.49
N LEU A 168 11.95 -19.93 2.59
CA LEU A 168 11.47 -21.23 2.11
C LEU A 168 11.69 -21.39 0.60
N ALA A 169 11.34 -20.37 -0.21
CA ALA A 169 11.55 -20.44 -1.66
C ALA A 169 13.03 -20.59 -2.04
N SER A 170 13.92 -19.84 -1.37
CA SER A 170 15.36 -19.94 -1.57
C SER A 170 15.89 -21.30 -1.14
N PHE A 171 15.42 -21.84 -0.02
CA PHE A 171 15.79 -23.17 0.45
C PHE A 171 15.36 -24.25 -0.54
N ILE A 172 14.10 -24.27 -0.97
CA ILE A 172 13.56 -25.27 -1.89
C ILE A 172 14.25 -25.21 -3.27
N ARG A 173 14.54 -24.01 -3.79
CA ARG A 173 15.19 -23.86 -5.11
C ARG A 173 16.70 -24.03 -5.08
N GLY A 174 17.35 -23.54 -4.02
CA GLY A 174 18.81 -23.48 -3.92
C GLY A 174 19.42 -24.73 -3.30
N SER A 175 18.69 -25.44 -2.45
CA SER A 175 19.14 -26.68 -1.84
C SER A 175 18.39 -27.87 -2.45
N LYS A 176 19.12 -28.86 -2.96
CA LYS A 176 18.54 -30.17 -3.27
C LYS A 176 18.47 -31.07 -2.04
N ARG A 177 18.97 -30.61 -0.88
CA ARG A 177 19.04 -31.37 0.37
C ARG A 177 17.69 -31.91 0.81
N TRP A 178 16.64 -31.10 0.74
CA TRP A 178 15.29 -31.54 1.12
C TRP A 178 14.79 -32.70 0.25
N ALA A 179 15.14 -32.71 -1.04
CA ALA A 179 14.79 -33.80 -1.95
C ALA A 179 15.69 -35.03 -1.75
N GLN A 180 16.96 -34.83 -1.40
CA GLN A 180 17.93 -35.91 -1.15
C GLN A 180 17.69 -36.61 0.20
N GLU A 181 17.30 -35.85 1.21
CA GLU A 181 16.99 -36.36 2.56
C GLU A 181 15.53 -36.80 2.69
N ASN A 182 14.79 -36.91 1.57
CA ASN A 182 13.40 -37.36 1.51
C ASN A 182 12.44 -36.60 2.45
N TRP A 183 12.63 -35.29 2.60
CA TRP A 183 11.71 -34.50 3.43
C TRP A 183 10.32 -34.49 2.78
N SER A 184 9.32 -34.93 3.53
CA SER A 184 7.92 -34.88 3.13
C SER A 184 7.17 -33.84 3.95
N TRP A 185 6.14 -33.24 3.35
CA TRP A 185 5.18 -32.43 4.09
C TRP A 185 3.88 -33.23 4.22
N PRO A 186 3.20 -33.22 5.39
CA PRO A 186 2.05 -34.09 5.63
C PRO A 186 0.92 -33.88 4.63
N THR A 187 0.61 -32.61 4.40
CA THR A 187 -0.59 -32.18 3.68
C THR A 187 -0.29 -31.71 2.26
N HIS A 188 0.97 -31.48 1.90
CA HIS A 188 1.32 -30.85 0.64
C HIS A 188 2.52 -31.52 -0.04
N GLN A 189 2.56 -31.39 -1.36
CA GLN A 189 3.69 -31.76 -2.21
C GLN A 189 4.26 -30.52 -2.87
N VAL A 190 5.59 -30.41 -2.88
CA VAL A 190 6.30 -29.35 -3.60
C VAL A 190 6.13 -29.55 -5.11
N VAL A 191 5.68 -28.51 -5.80
CA VAL A 191 5.58 -28.47 -7.27
C VAL A 191 6.45 -27.34 -7.79
N LEU A 192 7.57 -27.71 -8.39
CA LEU A 192 8.51 -26.79 -9.03
C LEU A 192 8.38 -26.89 -10.55
N THR A 193 8.20 -25.75 -11.21
CA THR A 193 8.06 -25.66 -12.66
C THR A 193 9.11 -24.73 -13.24
N ALA A 194 9.63 -25.04 -14.44
CA ALA A 194 10.64 -24.21 -15.11
C ALA A 194 10.09 -22.81 -15.43
N ALA A 195 8.87 -22.76 -15.99
CA ALA A 195 8.14 -21.53 -16.24
C ALA A 195 7.22 -21.17 -15.06
N ARG A 196 6.85 -19.89 -14.95
CA ARG A 196 5.80 -19.47 -14.01
C ARG A 196 4.43 -19.80 -14.59
N ILE A 197 3.66 -20.58 -13.83
CA ILE A 197 2.33 -21.04 -14.19
C ILE A 197 1.29 -20.32 -13.33
N ASP A 198 0.16 -19.97 -13.95
CA ASP A 198 -0.99 -19.41 -13.25
C ASP A 198 -1.77 -20.53 -12.56
N ARG A 199 -1.95 -20.41 -11.25
CA ARG A 199 -2.82 -21.30 -10.47
C ARG A 199 -3.60 -20.49 -9.44
N HIS A 200 -4.74 -21.02 -9.03
CA HIS A 200 -5.54 -20.47 -7.94
C HIS A 200 -4.98 -20.92 -6.59
N CYS A 201 -4.79 -19.99 -5.66
CA CYS A 201 -4.36 -20.30 -4.29
C CYS A 201 -5.56 -20.50 -3.36
N THR A 202 -5.71 -21.71 -2.79
CA THR A 202 -6.82 -22.07 -1.89
C THR A 202 -6.87 -21.26 -0.59
N SER A 203 -5.73 -20.78 -0.10
CA SER A 203 -5.67 -20.02 1.16
C SER A 203 -5.96 -18.52 1.01
N CYS A 204 -5.55 -17.89 -0.09
CA CYS A 204 -5.78 -16.45 -0.28
C CYS A 204 -6.83 -16.11 -1.34
N ASN A 205 -7.41 -17.11 -2.01
CA ASN A 205 -8.39 -16.96 -3.09
C ASN A 205 -7.94 -15.99 -4.19
N GLN A 206 -6.68 -16.12 -4.61
CA GLN A 206 -6.06 -15.30 -5.65
C GLN A 206 -5.39 -16.18 -6.69
N ILE A 207 -5.52 -15.80 -7.96
CA ILE A 207 -4.69 -16.34 -9.04
C ILE A 207 -3.29 -15.71 -8.91
N ARG A 208 -2.25 -16.55 -8.88
CA ARG A 208 -0.85 -16.10 -8.84
C ARG A 208 -0.09 -16.72 -10.01
N ARG A 209 0.94 -16.02 -10.49
CA ARG A 209 1.87 -16.53 -11.50
C ARG A 209 3.21 -16.92 -10.85
N LEU A 210 3.39 -18.19 -10.49
CA LEU A 210 4.54 -18.66 -9.71
C LEU A 210 5.21 -19.88 -10.32
N ASN A 211 6.48 -20.09 -9.99
CA ASN A 211 7.26 -21.29 -10.33
C ASN A 211 7.35 -22.32 -9.19
N LEU A 212 6.93 -21.94 -7.98
CA LEU A 212 6.91 -22.79 -6.80
C LEU A 212 5.50 -22.77 -6.22
N TRP A 213 4.89 -23.94 -6.24
CA TRP A 213 3.55 -24.22 -5.75
C TRP A 213 3.58 -25.35 -4.74
N TRP A 214 2.56 -25.39 -3.89
CA TRP A 214 2.35 -26.46 -2.91
C TRP A 214 1.02 -27.12 -3.25
N LYS A 215 1.05 -28.33 -3.80
CA LYS A 215 -0.15 -29.11 -4.16
C LYS A 215 -0.66 -29.85 -2.93
N GLU A 216 -1.93 -29.70 -2.58
CA GLU A 216 -2.53 -30.45 -1.47
C GLU A 216 -2.52 -31.96 -1.81
N LYS A 217 -2.06 -32.78 -0.86
CA LYS A 217 -2.15 -34.24 -0.96
C LYS A 217 -3.60 -34.65 -0.65
N HIS A 218 -4.18 -35.51 -1.48
CA HIS A 218 -5.49 -36.07 -1.18
C HIS A 218 -5.38 -37.04 0.00
N PRO A 219 -6.34 -37.04 0.94
CA PRO A 219 -6.39 -38.07 1.96
C PRO A 219 -6.56 -39.45 1.28
N PRO A 220 -5.95 -40.51 1.84
CA PRO A 220 -6.17 -41.86 1.35
C PRO A 220 -7.60 -42.29 1.72
N GLN A 221 -8.41 -42.56 0.69
CA GLN A 221 -9.72 -43.25 0.72
C GLN A 221 -10.90 -42.40 1.24
N GLY A 222 -12.12 -42.49 0.73
CA GLY A 222 -12.77 -43.33 -0.27
C GLY A 222 -14.21 -42.81 -0.40
N LEU A 223 -14.83 -42.93 -1.58
CA LEU A 223 -16.03 -42.20 -2.03
C LEU A 223 -15.77 -40.75 -2.44
N GLU A 224 -15.79 -40.49 -3.75
CA GLU A 224 -16.72 -39.54 -4.42
C GLU A 224 -16.28 -39.20 -5.86
N THR A 225 -17.00 -39.81 -6.79
CA THR A 225 -17.55 -39.45 -8.11
C THR A 225 -17.08 -38.26 -8.97
N GLU A 226 -16.06 -37.47 -8.66
CA GLU A 226 -15.56 -36.44 -9.61
C GLU A 226 -14.03 -36.37 -9.57
N PRO A 227 -13.34 -36.11 -10.70
CA PRO A 227 -11.89 -36.06 -10.70
C PRO A 227 -11.43 -35.00 -9.69
N PRO A 228 -10.52 -35.34 -8.77
CA PRO A 228 -10.09 -34.42 -7.74
C PRO A 228 -9.46 -33.20 -8.42
N HIS A 229 -10.11 -32.04 -8.34
CA HIS A 229 -9.51 -30.81 -8.81
C HIS A 229 -8.23 -30.57 -8.01
N ASP A 230 -7.09 -30.54 -8.69
CA ASP A 230 -5.82 -30.27 -8.06
C ASP A 230 -5.88 -28.94 -7.27
N ARG A 231 -5.76 -29.02 -5.94
CA ARG A 231 -5.75 -27.87 -5.05
C ARG A 231 -4.33 -27.39 -4.81
N TYR A 232 -4.11 -26.08 -4.94
CA TYR A 232 -2.79 -25.48 -4.82
C TYR A 232 -2.78 -24.34 -3.80
N MET A 233 -1.69 -24.26 -3.03
CA MET A 233 -1.33 -23.12 -2.19
C MET A 233 -0.12 -22.40 -2.78
N CYS A 234 -0.17 -21.06 -2.77
CA CYS A 234 0.99 -20.26 -3.14
C CYS A 234 2.05 -20.32 -2.03
N ASN A 235 3.33 -20.21 -2.42
CA ASN A 235 4.44 -20.27 -1.48
C ASN A 235 4.33 -19.25 -0.32
N SER A 236 3.74 -18.08 -0.56
CA SER A 236 3.54 -17.10 0.52
C SER A 236 2.50 -17.56 1.54
N CYS A 237 1.44 -18.24 1.15
CA CYS A 237 0.45 -18.73 2.13
C CYS A 237 0.98 -19.96 2.84
N PHE A 238 1.58 -20.90 2.10
CA PHE A 238 2.15 -22.11 2.67
C PHE A 238 3.25 -21.80 3.70
N ALA A 239 4.23 -20.97 3.33
CA ALA A 239 5.35 -20.63 4.19
C ALA A 239 4.95 -19.91 5.49
N ASN A 240 3.74 -19.38 5.56
CA ASN A 240 3.23 -18.64 6.72
C ASN A 240 2.22 -19.42 7.55
N SER A 241 1.82 -20.61 7.12
CA SER A 241 1.07 -21.55 7.96
C SER A 241 2.07 -22.46 8.66
N TRP A 242 2.31 -22.23 9.96
CA TRP A 242 3.33 -22.96 10.70
C TRP A 242 3.03 -24.47 10.78
N GLU A 243 1.77 -24.82 10.99
CA GLU A 243 1.29 -26.21 11.04
C GLU A 243 1.55 -26.98 9.74
N LEU A 244 1.61 -26.28 8.60
CA LEU A 244 1.80 -26.90 7.29
C LEU A 244 3.28 -26.92 6.86
N VAL A 245 4.08 -25.95 7.29
CA VAL A 245 5.42 -25.72 6.73
C VAL A 245 6.49 -26.66 7.32
N VAL A 246 6.24 -27.25 8.48
CA VAL A 246 7.16 -28.17 9.13
C VAL A 246 7.07 -29.56 8.46
N PRO A 247 8.18 -30.10 7.93
CA PRO A 247 8.20 -31.44 7.32
C PRO A 247 8.08 -32.56 8.34
N GLU A 248 7.67 -33.75 7.89
CA GLU A 248 7.53 -34.96 8.70
C GLU A 248 8.87 -35.70 8.87
N GLY A 249 8.99 -36.45 9.96
CA GLY A 249 10.09 -37.38 10.24
C GLY A 249 11.10 -36.88 11.28
N SER A 250 11.92 -37.80 11.79
CA SER A 250 13.04 -37.51 12.70
C SER A 250 14.17 -36.81 11.95
N ILE A 251 13.98 -35.52 11.66
CA ILE A 251 14.96 -34.71 10.93
C ILE A 251 15.96 -34.16 11.94
N GLU A 252 17.12 -34.81 12.05
CA GLU A 252 18.16 -34.48 13.05
C GLU A 252 18.59 -33.00 13.01
N LYS A 253 18.51 -32.33 11.84
CA LYS A 253 18.90 -30.92 11.68
C LYS A 253 18.03 -30.16 10.68
N LEU A 254 16.93 -29.59 11.18
CA LEU A 254 16.09 -28.64 10.44
C LEU A 254 16.82 -27.29 10.23
N PRO A 255 16.60 -26.62 9.09
CA PRO A 255 17.15 -25.30 8.83
C PRO A 255 16.45 -24.29 9.73
N PRO A 256 17.11 -23.18 10.14
CA PRO A 256 16.54 -22.22 11.09
C PRO A 256 15.18 -21.64 10.70
N LEU A 257 14.85 -21.61 9.41
CA LEU A 257 13.54 -21.14 8.94
C LEU A 257 12.37 -22.09 9.29
N LEU A 258 12.68 -23.35 9.63
CA LEU A 258 11.72 -24.41 9.98
C LEU A 258 11.79 -24.81 11.46
N THR A 259 12.57 -24.09 12.29
CA THR A 259 12.69 -24.39 13.73
C THR A 259 11.81 -23.51 14.63
N SER A 260 11.43 -22.31 14.18
CA SER A 260 10.52 -21.43 14.93
C SER A 260 9.58 -20.64 14.00
N PRO A 261 8.33 -20.36 14.43
CA PRO A 261 7.40 -19.53 13.67
C PRO A 261 7.88 -18.09 13.48
N ASP A 262 8.78 -17.60 14.34
CA ASP A 262 9.31 -16.24 14.32
C ASP A 262 10.60 -16.09 13.48
N HIS A 263 11.11 -17.22 12.96
CA HIS A 263 12.26 -17.21 12.08
C HIS A 263 11.87 -17.00 10.59
N PRO A 264 12.78 -16.43 9.78
CA PRO A 264 14.07 -15.89 10.18
C PRO A 264 13.92 -14.50 10.84
N PRO A 265 14.86 -14.11 11.73
CA PRO A 265 14.81 -12.80 12.37
C PRO A 265 14.96 -11.69 11.31
N PRO A 266 14.54 -10.45 11.63
CA PRO A 266 14.79 -9.33 10.74
C PRO A 266 16.29 -9.22 10.44
N SER A 267 16.63 -9.13 9.16
CA SER A 267 18.00 -8.85 8.76
C SER A 267 18.32 -7.45 9.26
N ARG A 268 19.37 -7.31 10.08
CA ARG A 268 20.00 -6.02 10.30
C ARG A 268 20.56 -5.62 8.93
N LEU A 269 19.78 -4.86 8.16
CA LEU A 269 20.30 -4.18 6.99
C LEU A 269 21.50 -3.40 7.53
N LYS A 270 22.72 -3.85 7.23
CA LYS A 270 23.90 -3.06 7.52
C LYS A 270 23.64 -1.78 6.76
N ASP A 271 23.39 -0.70 7.49
CA ASP A 271 23.34 0.64 6.93
C ASP A 271 24.72 0.87 6.34
N THR A 272 24.90 0.46 5.08
CA THR A 272 25.97 0.95 4.24
C THR A 272 25.67 2.43 4.07
N LYS A 273 26.12 3.23 5.06
CA LYS A 273 26.37 4.64 4.88
C LYS A 273 27.21 4.73 3.61
N ALA A 274 26.62 5.31 2.58
CA ALA A 274 27.36 5.74 1.41
C ALA A 274 28.47 6.69 1.92
N GLN A 275 29.72 6.26 1.79
CA GLN A 275 30.87 7.16 1.72
C GLN A 275 30.88 7.81 0.33
#